data_AF-A0A842SHT9-F1
#
_entry.id   AF-A0A842SHT9-F1
#
_cell.length_a   1.000
_cell.length_b   1.000
_cell.length_c   1.000
_cell.angle_alpha   90.00
_cell.angle_beta   90.00
_cell.angle_gamma   90.00
#
_symmetry.space_group_name_H-M   'P 1'
#
loop_
_entity.id
_entity.type
_entity.pdbx_description
1 polymer ?
#
loop_
_entity_poly.entity_id
_entity_poly.type
_entity_poly.pdbx_seq_one_letter_code
_entity_poly.pdbx_strand_id
1 'polypeptide(L)'
;MIGSALIYALVLWFIRALLSSVICLLIGYLGIKSVSFITSKVNEFESIKGNAIATSLFLGGFFVYAGLVIYGSMVNPFVLSQRVQFFSFFNITRLLVVLMSFIVSFLFGGLLYFIFAQLNIFNVDLDDINKDPVAIGAFLLCYQIFLGLIVFASLNVPLG
;
A
#
# COMPACT_ATOMS: atom_id res chain seq x y z
N MET A 1 3.14 18.01 -37.54
CA MET A 1 2.62 16.67 -37.20
C MET A 1 3.27 16.03 -35.96
N ILE A 2 4.23 16.69 -35.28
CA ILE A 2 4.88 16.18 -34.05
C ILE A 2 4.00 16.40 -32.79
N GLY A 3 3.21 17.48 -32.76
CA GLY A 3 2.40 17.84 -31.59
C GLY A 3 1.29 16.84 -31.25
N SER A 4 0.60 16.29 -32.25
CA SER A 4 -0.47 15.31 -32.01
C SER A 4 0.07 13.99 -31.44
N ALA A 5 1.15 13.45 -32.02
CA ALA A 5 1.78 12.22 -31.55
C ALA A 5 2.29 12.34 -30.10
N LEU A 6 2.88 13.49 -29.74
CA LEU A 6 3.33 13.77 -28.37
C LEU A 6 2.16 13.79 -27.38
N ILE A 7 1.06 14.47 -27.72
CA ILE A 7 -0.13 14.55 -26.87
C ILE A 7 -0.72 13.15 -26.65
N TYR A 8 -0.84 12.34 -27.71
CA TYR A 8 -1.32 10.96 -27.58
C TYR A 8 -0.42 10.12 -26.67
N ALA A 9 0.91 10.23 -26.79
CA ALA A 9 1.84 9.51 -25.94
C ALA A 9 1.73 9.92 -24.46
N LEU A 10 1.60 11.23 -24.18
CA LEU A 10 1.46 11.76 -22.83
C LEU A 10 0.13 11.33 -22.18
N VAL A 11 -0.98 11.43 -22.91
CA VAL A 11 -2.29 11.00 -22.41
C VAL A 11 -2.30 9.50 -22.12
N LEU A 12 -1.72 8.70 -23.02
CA LEU A 12 -1.64 7.26 -22.83
C LEU A 12 -0.73 6.88 -21.66
N TRP A 13 0.39 7.57 -21.46
CA TRP A 13 1.23 7.40 -20.27
C TRP A 13 0.49 7.77 -18.98
N PHE A 14 -0.20 8.91 -18.97
CA PHE A 14 -0.97 9.38 -17.82
C PHE A 14 -2.06 8.39 -17.41
N ILE A 15 -2.85 7.90 -18.37
CA ILE A 15 -3.91 6.90 -18.11
C ILE A 15 -3.33 5.64 -17.47
N ARG A 16 -2.18 5.16 -17.93
CA ARG A 16 -1.54 3.96 -17.39
C ARG A 16 -1.03 4.17 -15.97
N ALA A 17 -0.35 5.28 -15.72
CA ALA A 17 0.12 5.64 -14.38
C ALA A 17 -1.06 5.79 -13.42
N LEU A 18 -2.15 6.43 -13.87
CA LEU A 18 -3.37 6.61 -13.10
C LEU A 18 -4.02 5.27 -12.76
N LEU A 19 -4.27 4.41 -13.75
CA LEU A 19 -4.88 3.09 -13.53
C LEU A 19 -4.01 2.21 -12.61
N SER A 20 -2.70 2.19 -12.82
CA SER A 20 -1.77 1.46 -11.95
C SER A 20 -1.83 1.98 -10.51
N SER A 21 -1.85 3.30 -10.32
CA SER A 21 -1.93 3.90 -9.00
C SER A 21 -3.25 3.56 -8.30
N VAL A 22 -4.39 3.62 -9.00
CA VAL A 22 -5.71 3.28 -8.45
C VAL A 22 -5.75 1.82 -7.99
N ILE A 23 -5.27 0.88 -8.80
CA ILE A 23 -5.24 -0.54 -8.44
C ILE A 23 -4.35 -0.77 -7.22
N CYS A 24 -3.16 -0.17 -7.17
CA CYS A 24 -2.28 -0.30 -6.01
C CYS A 24 -2.88 0.35 -4.75
N LEU A 25 -3.55 1.50 -4.88
CA LEU A 25 -4.28 2.12 -3.77
C LEU A 25 -5.39 1.22 -3.22
N LEU A 26 -6.13 0.53 -4.10
CA LEU A 26 -7.13 -0.46 -3.70
C LEU A 26 -6.50 -1.64 -2.96
N ILE A 27 -5.36 -2.15 -3.41
CA ILE A 27 -4.60 -3.19 -2.70
C ILE A 27 -4.18 -2.68 -1.31
N GLY A 28 -3.68 -1.44 -1.22
CA GLY A 28 -3.34 -0.80 0.05
C GLY A 28 -4.50 -0.68 1.01
N TYR A 29 -5.64 -0.24 0.50
CA TYR A 29 -6.89 -0.16 1.27
C TYR A 29 -7.29 -1.53 1.82
N LEU A 30 -7.19 -2.60 1.01
CA LEU A 30 -7.41 -3.96 1.49
C LEU A 30 -6.40 -4.36 2.56
N GLY A 31 -5.13 -3.96 2.44
CA GLY A 31 -4.10 -4.16 3.46
C GLY A 31 -4.47 -3.54 4.79
N ILE A 32 -4.77 -2.25 4.80
CA ILE A 32 -5.15 -1.51 6.01
C ILE A 32 -6.40 -2.14 6.63
N LYS A 33 -7.42 -2.46 5.83
CA LYS A 33 -8.64 -3.11 6.33
C LYS A 33 -8.38 -4.49 6.93
N SER A 34 -7.38 -5.20 6.40
CA SER A 34 -7.03 -6.53 6.88
C SER A 34 -6.23 -6.50 8.18
N VAL A 35 -5.58 -5.37 8.53
CA VAL A 35 -4.93 -5.18 9.85
C VAL A 35 -5.96 -5.37 10.95
N SER A 36 -7.15 -4.78 10.80
CA SER A 36 -8.26 -4.95 11.75
C SER A 36 -8.71 -6.40 11.91
N PHE A 37 -8.44 -7.27 10.93
CA PHE A 37 -8.74 -8.70 11.02
C PHE A 37 -7.64 -9.47 11.78
N ILE A 38 -6.36 -9.09 11.62
CA ILE A 38 -5.26 -9.70 12.37
C ILE A 38 -5.33 -9.29 13.84
N THR A 39 -5.57 -8.00 14.12
CA THR A 39 -5.64 -7.46 15.48
C THR A 39 -7.03 -7.71 16.09
N SER A 40 -7.47 -8.97 16.14
CA SER A 40 -8.85 -9.45 16.42
C SER A 40 -9.60 -8.88 17.65
N LYS A 41 -8.99 -8.00 18.44
CA LYS A 41 -9.58 -7.30 19.58
C LYS A 41 -9.76 -5.79 19.39
N VAL A 42 -9.46 -5.23 18.21
CA VAL A 42 -9.34 -3.77 18.04
C VAL A 42 -10.24 -3.24 16.94
N ASN A 43 -11.22 -2.41 17.32
CA ASN A 43 -11.91 -1.53 16.37
C ASN A 43 -11.05 -0.28 16.14
N GLU A 44 -9.94 -0.42 15.42
CA GLU A 44 -8.96 0.66 15.18
C GLU A 44 -9.65 1.91 14.62
N PHE A 45 -10.54 1.72 13.65
CA PHE A 45 -11.26 2.81 12.96
C PHE A 45 -12.30 3.51 13.84
N GLU A 46 -12.94 2.79 14.78
CA GLU A 46 -13.86 3.43 15.73
C GLU A 46 -13.06 4.19 16.80
N SER A 47 -11.91 3.66 17.19
CA SER A 47 -11.08 4.23 18.25
C SER A 47 -10.40 5.53 17.84
N ILE A 48 -10.00 5.68 16.58
CA ILE A 48 -9.45 6.95 16.06
C ILE A 48 -10.54 7.99 15.77
N LYS A 49 -11.80 7.56 15.58
CA LYS A 49 -12.90 8.44 15.22
C LYS A 49 -13.25 9.35 16.40
N GLY A 50 -13.13 10.65 16.19
CA GLY A 50 -13.38 11.66 17.23
C GLY A 50 -12.12 12.17 17.93
N ASN A 51 -10.95 11.56 17.68
CA ASN A 51 -9.65 12.10 18.09
C ASN A 51 -8.94 12.70 16.87
N ALA A 52 -8.77 14.04 16.88
CA ALA A 52 -8.17 14.77 15.77
C ALA A 52 -6.72 14.36 15.48
N ILE A 53 -5.92 14.09 16.52
CA ILE A 53 -4.51 13.70 16.38
C ILE A 53 -4.43 12.30 15.76
N ALA A 54 -5.15 11.34 16.31
CA ALA A 54 -5.20 9.98 15.80
C ALA A 54 -5.65 9.92 14.33
N THR A 55 -6.69 10.69 14.00
CA THR A 55 -7.21 10.82 12.62
C THR A 55 -6.16 11.45 11.69
N SER A 56 -5.44 12.48 12.16
CA SER A 56 -4.38 13.12 11.38
C SER A 56 -3.19 12.20 11.11
N LEU A 57 -2.82 11.34 12.07
CA LEU A 57 -1.77 10.34 11.90
C LEU A 57 -2.17 9.29 10.85
N PHE A 58 -3.39 8.74 10.96
CA PHE A 58 -3.92 7.81 9.96
C PHE A 58 -3.96 8.43 8.56
N LEU A 59 -4.44 9.67 8.43
CA LEU A 59 -4.51 10.37 7.15
C LEU A 59 -3.12 10.70 6.60
N GLY A 60 -2.19 11.10 7.47
CA GLY A 60 -0.79 11.38 7.12
C GLY A 60 -0.08 10.15 6.57
N GLY A 61 -0.22 9.00 7.23
CA GLY A 61 0.35 7.75 6.73
C GLY A 61 -0.29 7.30 5.41
N PHE A 62 -1.60 7.51 5.24
CA PHE A 62 -2.28 7.24 3.96
C PHE A 62 -1.73 8.11 2.83
N PHE A 63 -1.43 9.39 3.08
CA PHE A 63 -0.78 10.25 2.09
C PHE A 63 0.62 9.78 1.74
N VAL A 64 1.41 9.32 2.72
CA VAL A 64 2.75 8.74 2.45
C VAL A 64 2.62 7.48 1.60
N TYR A 65 1.71 6.58 1.97
CA TYR A 65 1.41 5.37 1.20
C TYR A 65 1.01 5.71 -0.24
N ALA A 66 0.05 6.63 -0.40
CA ALA A 66 -0.42 7.06 -1.71
C ALA A 66 0.71 7.69 -2.54
N GLY A 67 1.54 8.54 -1.94
CA GLY A 67 2.70 9.14 -2.61
C GLY A 67 3.68 8.09 -3.14
N LEU A 68 4.03 7.09 -2.33
CA LEU A 68 4.92 5.99 -2.73
C LEU A 68 4.34 5.16 -3.89
N VAL A 69 3.04 4.85 -3.82
CA VAL A 69 2.32 4.10 -4.86
C VAL A 69 2.22 4.87 -6.17
N ILE A 70 1.84 6.15 -6.09
CA ILE A 70 1.71 7.04 -7.25
C ILE A 70 3.07 7.19 -7.92
N TYR A 71 4.12 7.47 -7.13
CA TYR A 71 5.48 7.61 -7.64
C TYR A 71 5.95 6.32 -8.32
N GLY A 72 5.80 5.16 -7.68
CA GLY A 72 6.14 3.87 -8.28
C GLY A 72 5.37 3.59 -9.58
N SER A 73 4.09 3.98 -9.64
CA SER A 73 3.23 3.81 -10.82
C SER A 73 3.59 4.76 -11.96
N MET A 74 4.12 5.95 -11.67
CA MET A 74 4.61 6.90 -12.68
C MET A 74 5.91 6.41 -13.32
N VAL A 75 6.81 5.82 -12.53
CA VAL A 75 8.09 5.30 -13.03
C VAL A 75 7.89 4.01 -13.82
N ASN A 76 7.07 3.09 -13.31
CA ASN A 76 6.88 1.75 -13.88
C ASN A 76 5.40 1.33 -13.92
N PRO A 77 4.57 1.95 -14.79
CA PRO A 77 3.16 1.57 -14.90
C PRO A 77 3.04 0.15 -15.45
N PHE A 78 2.25 -0.69 -14.78
CA PHE A 78 2.00 -2.07 -15.22
C PHE A 78 0.85 -2.19 -16.22
N VAL A 79 0.06 -1.14 -16.44
CA VAL A 79 -0.87 -1.13 -17.58
C VAL A 79 -0.04 -0.78 -18.83
N LEU A 80 0.32 -1.78 -19.64
CA LEU A 80 1.14 -1.62 -20.85
C LEU A 80 0.23 -1.54 -22.08
N SER A 81 0.45 -0.59 -22.98
CA SER A 81 -0.03 -0.73 -24.37
C SER A 81 0.82 0.09 -25.34
N GLN A 82 2.09 -0.27 -25.52
CA GLN A 82 2.93 0.27 -26.60
C GLN A 82 3.12 -0.68 -27.79
N ARG A 83 2.60 -1.91 -27.74
CA ARG A 83 2.60 -2.82 -28.90
C ARG A 83 1.17 -3.12 -29.31
N VAL A 84 0.91 -3.02 -30.61
CA VAL A 84 -0.36 -3.31 -31.32
C VAL A 84 -0.64 -4.83 -31.35
N GLN A 85 -0.47 -5.51 -30.22
CA GLN A 85 -0.98 -6.86 -30.02
C GLN A 85 -2.08 -6.74 -28.97
N PHE A 86 -3.32 -6.87 -29.44
CA PHE A 86 -4.58 -6.76 -28.72
C PHE A 86 -4.71 -7.64 -27.45
N PHE A 87 -3.68 -8.42 -27.09
CA PHE A 87 -3.72 -9.44 -26.04
C PHE A 87 -3.00 -9.08 -24.73
N SER A 88 -2.28 -7.96 -24.61
CA SER A 88 -1.56 -7.65 -23.36
C SER A 88 -1.66 -6.18 -22.96
N PHE A 89 -2.85 -5.78 -22.48
CA PHE A 89 -3.07 -4.47 -21.84
C PHE A 89 -2.46 -4.38 -20.44
N PHE A 90 -2.07 -5.52 -19.85
CA PHE A 90 -1.55 -5.62 -18.50
C PHE A 90 -0.22 -6.36 -18.49
N ASN A 91 0.77 -5.77 -17.81
CA ASN A 91 1.92 -6.47 -17.28
C ASN A 91 1.47 -7.31 -16.09
N ILE A 92 0.86 -8.45 -16.38
CA ILE A 92 0.33 -9.39 -15.39
C ILE A 92 1.45 -9.84 -14.45
N THR A 93 2.67 -10.01 -14.95
CA THR A 93 3.85 -10.34 -14.13
C THR A 93 4.09 -9.30 -13.05
N ARG A 94 4.12 -8.00 -13.40
CA ARG A 94 4.31 -6.93 -12.40
C ARG A 94 3.14 -6.87 -11.42
N LEU A 95 1.90 -7.03 -11.89
CA LEU A 95 0.73 -7.08 -11.00
C LEU A 95 0.82 -8.25 -10.01
N LEU A 96 1.21 -9.44 -10.47
CA LEU A 96 1.41 -10.61 -9.62
C LEU A 96 2.54 -10.39 -8.61
N VAL A 97 3.64 -9.74 -9.01
CA VAL A 97 4.73 -9.38 -8.10
C VAL A 97 4.26 -8.42 -7.01
N VAL A 98 3.45 -7.41 -7.36
CA VAL A 98 2.82 -6.51 -6.37
C VAL A 98 1.93 -7.29 -5.40
N LEU A 99 1.07 -8.17 -5.92
CA LEU A 99 0.18 -8.99 -5.09
C LEU A 99 0.95 -9.96 -4.18
N MET A 100 1.99 -10.61 -4.68
CA MET A 100 2.83 -11.49 -3.88
C MET A 100 3.61 -10.71 -2.83
N SER A 101 4.14 -9.54 -3.17
CA SER A 101 4.85 -8.67 -2.23
C SER A 101 3.90 -8.18 -1.13
N PHE A 102 2.66 -7.87 -1.48
CA PHE A 102 1.61 -7.56 -0.52
C PHE A 102 1.32 -8.73 0.43
N ILE A 103 1.21 -9.97 -0.08
CA ILE A 103 1.03 -11.17 0.75
C ILE A 103 2.22 -11.37 1.69
N VAL A 104 3.45 -11.19 1.19
CA VAL A 104 4.67 -11.26 2.00
C VAL A 104 4.68 -10.19 3.09
N SER A 105 4.29 -8.95 2.77
CA SER A 105 4.10 -7.87 3.75
C SER A 105 3.16 -8.29 4.88
N PHE A 106 2.06 -8.96 4.52
CA PHE A 106 1.07 -9.45 5.46
C PHE A 106 1.63 -10.56 6.36
N LEU A 107 2.36 -11.51 5.76
CA LEU A 107 3.00 -12.61 6.46
C LEU A 107 4.03 -12.10 7.46
N PHE A 108 4.91 -11.18 7.05
CA PHE A 108 5.90 -10.59 7.95
C PHE A 108 5.27 -9.70 9.02
N GLY A 109 4.25 -8.89 8.68
CA GLY A 109 3.52 -8.09 9.67
C GLY A 109 2.88 -8.96 10.75
N GLY A 110 2.18 -10.03 10.34
CA GLY A 110 1.57 -10.99 11.25
C GLY A 110 2.59 -11.80 12.05
N LEU A 111 3.70 -12.22 11.43
CA LEU A 111 4.78 -12.95 12.08
C LEU A 111 5.49 -12.10 13.15
N LEU A 112 5.78 -10.83 12.84
CA LEU A 112 6.36 -9.91 13.82
C LEU A 112 5.39 -9.67 14.98
N TYR A 113 4.10 -9.47 14.69
CA TYR A 113 3.07 -9.39 15.72
C TYR A 113 3.05 -10.64 16.61
N PHE A 114 3.05 -11.84 16.01
CA PHE A 114 3.07 -13.11 16.74
C PHE A 114 4.30 -13.24 17.64
N ILE A 115 5.47 -12.92 17.12
CA ILE A 115 6.73 -12.99 17.87
C ILE A 115 6.69 -12.04 19.07
N PHE A 116 6.24 -10.80 18.88
CA PHE A 116 6.25 -9.81 19.95
C PHE A 116 5.12 -10.02 20.96
N ALA A 117 3.91 -10.35 20.51
CA ALA A 117 2.76 -10.56 21.38
C ALA A 117 2.77 -11.93 22.08
N GLN A 118 3.10 -13.03 21.38
CA GLN A 118 3.01 -14.38 21.97
C GLN A 118 4.29 -14.87 22.61
N LEU A 119 5.46 -14.55 22.03
CA LEU A 119 6.74 -15.01 22.59
C LEU A 119 7.27 -14.09 23.69
N ASN A 120 6.58 -12.98 24.00
CA ASN A 120 6.92 -12.02 25.05
C ASN A 120 8.41 -11.61 25.03
N ILE A 121 9.05 -11.56 23.86
CA ILE A 121 10.51 -11.36 23.74
C ILE A 121 10.96 -10.07 24.41
N PHE A 122 10.13 -9.03 24.35
CA PHE A 122 10.39 -7.74 24.96
C PHE A 122 9.62 -7.50 26.26
N ASN A 123 8.82 -8.46 26.72
CA ASN A 123 7.89 -8.30 27.84
C ASN A 123 7.01 -7.04 27.71
N VAL A 124 6.58 -6.74 26.47
CA VAL A 124 5.72 -5.61 26.12
C VAL A 124 4.37 -6.18 25.69
N ASP A 125 3.30 -5.73 26.34
CA ASP A 125 1.94 -6.05 25.93
C ASP A 125 1.56 -5.19 24.71
N LEU A 126 1.55 -5.78 23.52
CA LEU A 126 1.15 -5.07 22.31
C LEU A 126 -0.33 -4.70 22.30
N ASP A 127 -1.17 -5.35 23.11
CA ASP A 127 -2.59 -4.97 23.24
C ASP A 127 -2.75 -3.60 23.95
N ASP A 128 -1.69 -3.06 24.57
CA ASP A 128 -1.72 -1.74 25.23
C ASP A 128 -1.95 -0.57 24.28
N ILE A 129 -1.64 -0.73 22.99
CA ILE A 129 -1.90 0.32 21.99
C ILE A 129 -3.39 0.70 21.94
N ASN A 130 -4.27 -0.19 22.39
CA ASN A 130 -5.72 -0.01 22.39
C ASN A 130 -6.21 0.98 23.45
N LYS A 131 -5.35 1.33 24.41
CA LYS A 131 -5.69 2.25 25.50
C LYS A 131 -5.67 3.72 25.05
N ASP A 132 -4.97 4.04 23.96
CA ASP A 132 -4.80 5.41 23.47
C ASP A 132 -5.06 5.51 21.95
N PRO A 133 -6.07 6.26 21.51
CA PRO A 133 -6.33 6.52 20.09
C PRO A 133 -5.12 7.02 19.31
N VAL A 134 -4.25 7.83 19.93
CA VAL A 134 -3.03 8.37 19.30
C VAL A 134 -2.03 7.25 19.01
N ALA A 135 -1.92 6.27 19.91
CA ALA A 135 -1.07 5.10 19.69
C ALA A 135 -1.58 4.25 18.50
N ILE A 136 -2.90 4.06 18.40
CA ILE A 136 -3.53 3.41 17.23
C ILE A 136 -3.24 4.19 15.96
N GLY A 137 -3.39 5.52 15.98
CA GLY A 137 -3.09 6.38 14.83
C GLY A 137 -1.63 6.27 14.38
N ALA A 138 -0.68 6.27 15.32
CA ALA A 138 0.75 6.09 15.05
C ALA A 138 1.06 4.70 14.49
N PHE A 139 0.44 3.66 15.05
CA PHE A 139 0.56 2.28 14.56
C PHE A 139 0.08 2.15 13.11
N LEU A 140 -1.10 2.67 12.79
CA LEU A 140 -1.64 2.67 11.42
C LEU A 140 -0.76 3.45 10.45
N LEU A 141 -0.21 4.60 10.87
CA LEU A 141 0.74 5.37 10.08
C LEU A 141 2.00 4.55 9.76
N CYS A 142 2.60 3.91 10.76
CA CYS A 142 3.79 3.08 10.58
C CYS A 142 3.51 1.90 9.64
N TYR A 143 2.34 1.26 9.80
CA TYR A 143 1.90 0.19 8.91
C TYR A 143 1.74 0.67 7.46
N GLN A 144 1.12 1.83 7.23
CA GLN A 144 0.95 2.42 5.91
C GLN A 144 2.29 2.75 5.25
N ILE A 145 3.27 3.24 6.01
CA ILE A 145 4.64 3.48 5.52
C ILE A 145 5.29 2.16 5.10
N PHE A 146 5.24 1.14 5.97
CA PHE A 146 5.79 -0.18 5.70
C PHE A 146 5.19 -0.80 4.43
N LEU A 147 3.86 -0.79 4.33
CA LEU A 147 3.14 -1.30 3.16
C LEU A 147 3.49 -0.52 1.90
N GLY A 148 3.62 0.81 2.00
CA GLY A 148 3.96 1.69 0.89
C GLY A 148 5.35 1.39 0.33
N LEU A 149 6.33 1.17 1.21
CA LEU A 149 7.69 0.79 0.81
C LEU A 149 7.72 -0.54 0.06
N ILE A 150 6.96 -1.54 0.51
CA ILE A 150 6.89 -2.85 -0.15
C ILE A 150 6.24 -2.74 -1.52
N VAL A 151 5.10 -2.04 -1.62
CA VAL A 151 4.42 -1.85 -2.91
C VAL A 151 5.31 -1.04 -3.86
N PHE A 152 5.95 0.04 -3.37
CA PHE A 152 6.89 0.82 -4.16
C PHE A 152 8.08 -0.02 -4.66
N ALA A 153 8.68 -0.83 -3.81
CA ALA A 153 9.76 -1.74 -4.20
C ALA A 153 9.29 -2.72 -5.28
N SER A 154 8.14 -3.36 -5.08
CA SER A 154 7.55 -4.31 -6.04
C SER A 154 7.26 -3.69 -7.41
N LEU A 155 6.87 -2.42 -7.44
CA LEU A 155 6.66 -1.66 -8.68
C LEU A 155 7.97 -1.32 -9.38
N ASN A 156 9.11 -1.35 -8.71
CA ASN A 156 10.42 -1.00 -9.27
C ASN A 156 11.38 -2.18 -9.41
N VAL A 157 10.96 -3.39 -9.04
CA VAL A 157 11.74 -4.60 -9.31
C VAL A 157 11.95 -4.71 -10.84
N PRO A 158 13.20 -4.91 -11.29
CA PRO A 158 13.48 -5.22 -12.69
C PRO A 158 12.93 -6.61 -12.99
N LEU A 159 11.98 -6.66 -13.94
CA LEU A 159 11.46 -7.89 -14.49
C LEU A 159 12.23 -8.08 -15.79
N GLY A 160 13.01 -9.17 -15.87
CA GLY A 160 13.90 -9.47 -17.01
C GLY A 160 13.17 -9.56 -18.33
#